data_AF-A0A7C4L1M3-F1
#
_entry.id   AF-A0A7C4L1M3-F1
#
_cell.length_a   1.000
_cell.length_b   1.000
_cell.length_c   1.000
_cell.angle_alpha   90.00
_cell.angle_beta   90.00
_cell.angle_gamma   90.00
#
_symmetry.space_group_name_H-M   'P 1'
#
loop_
_entity.id
_entity.type
_entity.pdbx_description
1 polymer ?
#
loop_
_entity_poly.entity_id
_entity_poly.type
_entity_poly.pdbx_seq_one_letter_code
_entity_poly.pdbx_strand_id
1 'polypeptide(L)'
;MKKNYFSYFILFFLTLTLFIFLTPKLSIKILPFLKEKKLKQFETYLKNTAEFNPQIFWQFREFFCPGYFEIDKNGIELDKNELKSLDFLDNLKSNLVFAKYQCNYLKSYEGLTKENKLESFLKDDFKEKFTIIKEAKNFIYFKDIKNQQIYLIFLLPSQKMKKTVGFFDYAEKDKKLVDDKNWINITIIK
;
A
#
# COMPACT_ATOMS: atom_id res chain seq x y z
N MET A 1 -43.66 -35.67 8.06
CA MET A 1 -42.70 -34.68 8.61
C MET A 1 -42.85 -33.36 7.85
N LYS A 2 -43.34 -32.28 8.47
CA LYS A 2 -43.36 -30.95 7.82
C LYS A 2 -41.92 -30.42 7.78
N LYS A 3 -41.36 -30.22 6.59
CA LYS A 3 -40.04 -29.60 6.43
C LYS A 3 -40.07 -28.18 6.99
N ASN A 4 -39.15 -27.87 7.89
CA ASN A 4 -39.15 -26.62 8.65
C ASN A 4 -38.42 -25.51 7.87
N TYR A 5 -38.98 -25.12 6.72
CA TYR A 5 -38.38 -24.17 5.77
C TYR A 5 -38.03 -22.80 6.37
N PHE A 6 -38.75 -22.38 7.43
CA PHE A 6 -38.48 -21.14 8.14
C PHE A 6 -37.10 -21.11 8.82
N SER A 7 -36.67 -22.23 9.42
CA SER A 7 -35.35 -22.33 10.05
C SER A 7 -34.21 -22.22 9.04
N TYR A 8 -34.36 -22.86 7.87
CA TYR A 8 -33.39 -22.76 6.77
C TYR A 8 -33.33 -21.35 6.19
N PHE A 9 -34.47 -20.65 6.11
CA PHE A 9 -34.53 -19.27 5.68
C PHE A 9 -33.75 -18.34 6.63
N ILE A 10 -33.96 -18.46 7.95
CA ILE A 10 -33.21 -17.67 8.93
C ILE A 10 -31.71 -17.96 8.83
N LEU A 11 -31.31 -19.23 8.74
CA LEU A 11 -29.91 -19.60 8.63
C LEU A 11 -29.27 -19.04 7.34
N PHE A 12 -30.00 -19.06 6.22
CA PHE A 12 -29.56 -18.47 4.97
C PHE A 12 -29.33 -16.96 5.08
N PHE A 13 -30.27 -16.22 5.68
CA PHE A 13 -30.09 -14.77 5.88
C PHE A 13 -28.95 -14.45 6.85
N LEU A 14 -28.79 -15.24 7.91
CA LEU A 14 -27.70 -15.07 8.87
C LEU A 14 -26.33 -15.30 8.22
N THR A 15 -26.20 -16.37 7.44
CA THR A 15 -24.97 -16.68 6.68
C THR A 15 -24.68 -15.63 5.61
N LEU A 16 -25.70 -15.15 4.88
CA LEU A 16 -25.55 -14.08 3.89
C LEU A 16 -25.11 -12.76 4.54
N THR A 17 -25.71 -12.41 5.68
CA THR A 17 -25.34 -11.22 6.45
C THR A 17 -23.88 -11.33 6.89
N LEU A 18 -23.50 -12.47 7.50
CA LEU A 18 -22.12 -12.74 7.90
C LEU A 18 -21.15 -12.61 6.72
N PHE A 19 -21.49 -13.17 5.56
CA PHE A 19 -20.68 -13.08 4.34
C PHE A 19 -20.46 -11.63 3.88
N ILE A 20 -21.51 -10.81 3.89
CA ILE A 20 -21.43 -9.39 3.53
C ILE A 20 -20.49 -8.63 4.47
N PHE A 21 -20.58 -8.89 5.78
CA PHE A 21 -19.74 -8.23 6.78
C PHE A 21 -18.29 -8.73 6.78
N LEU A 22 -18.08 -10.03 6.52
CA LEU A 22 -16.75 -10.64 6.49
C LEU A 22 -15.98 -10.35 5.20
N THR A 23 -16.66 -10.00 4.11
CA THR A 23 -16.02 -9.69 2.83
C THR A 23 -15.63 -8.21 2.76
N PRO A 24 -14.34 -7.83 2.78
CA PRO A 24 -13.91 -6.42 2.83
C PRO A 24 -14.45 -5.59 1.67
N LYS A 25 -14.49 -6.19 0.47
CA LYS A 25 -15.02 -5.59 -0.76
C LYS A 25 -16.48 -5.16 -0.64
N LEU A 26 -17.28 -5.91 0.10
CA LEU A 26 -18.70 -5.63 0.28
C LEU A 26 -18.92 -4.70 1.46
N SER A 27 -18.26 -4.94 2.59
CA SER A 27 -18.43 -4.15 3.81
C SER A 27 -18.04 -2.68 3.61
N ILE A 28 -16.95 -2.38 2.90
CA ILE A 28 -16.52 -0.99 2.62
C ILE A 28 -17.49 -0.28 1.67
N LYS A 29 -18.06 -1.00 0.70
CA LYS A 29 -19.06 -0.43 -0.23
C LYS A 29 -20.36 -0.06 0.47
N ILE A 30 -20.78 -0.88 1.45
CA ILE A 30 -22.06 -0.70 2.15
C ILE A 30 -21.90 0.28 3.32
N LEU A 31 -20.74 0.31 3.97
CA LEU A 31 -20.49 1.07 5.21
C LEU A 31 -19.29 2.01 5.01
N PRO A 32 -19.47 3.19 4.38
CA PRO A 32 -18.36 4.08 4.04
C PRO A 32 -17.59 4.60 5.25
N PHE A 33 -18.22 4.70 6.44
CA PHE A 33 -17.54 5.10 7.68
C PHE A 33 -16.45 4.10 8.11
N LEU A 34 -16.52 2.83 7.69
CA LEU A 34 -15.46 1.85 7.97
C LEU A 34 -14.15 2.27 7.29
N LYS A 35 -14.22 2.88 6.11
CA LYS A 35 -13.05 3.38 5.37
C LYS A 35 -12.31 4.45 6.18
N GLU A 36 -13.04 5.45 6.67
CA GLU A 36 -12.49 6.53 7.49
C GLU A 36 -11.89 6.00 8.79
N LYS A 37 -12.58 5.06 9.45
CA LYS A 37 -12.07 4.40 10.65
C LYS A 37 -10.76 3.66 10.37
N LYS A 38 -10.66 2.93 9.26
CA LYS A 38 -9.44 2.20 8.86
C LYS A 38 -8.29 3.14 8.55
N LEU A 39 -8.54 4.24 7.84
CA LEU A 39 -7.54 5.28 7.60
C LEU A 39 -7.04 5.86 8.91
N LYS A 40 -7.94 6.32 9.78
CA LYS A 40 -7.58 6.89 11.08
C LYS A 40 -6.76 5.92 11.93
N GLN A 41 -7.14 4.65 11.98
CA GLN A 41 -6.38 3.60 12.67
C GLN A 41 -4.96 3.46 12.10
N PHE A 42 -4.82 3.45 10.78
CA PHE A 42 -3.52 3.36 10.13
C PHE A 42 -2.67 4.62 10.36
N GLU A 43 -3.25 5.81 10.28
CA GLU A 43 -2.56 7.06 10.62
C GLU A 43 -2.09 7.09 12.07
N THR A 44 -2.92 6.64 13.00
CA THR A 44 -2.54 6.51 14.42
C THR A 44 -1.37 5.53 14.56
N TYR A 45 -1.37 4.41 13.84
CA TYR A 45 -0.25 3.49 13.81
C TYR A 45 1.03 4.18 13.30
N LEU A 46 0.98 4.86 12.15
CA LEU A 46 2.13 5.55 11.57
C LEU A 46 2.70 6.61 12.51
N LYS A 47 1.86 7.41 13.15
CA LYS A 47 2.29 8.48 14.08
C LYS A 47 3.02 7.93 15.32
N ASN A 48 2.60 6.76 15.79
CA ASN A 48 3.09 6.19 17.05
C ASN A 48 4.20 5.14 16.87
N THR A 49 4.44 4.64 15.65
CA THR A 49 5.46 3.63 15.42
C THR A 49 6.84 4.24 15.17
N ALA A 50 7.88 3.56 15.63
CA ALA A 50 9.28 3.89 15.35
C ALA A 50 9.85 3.08 14.16
N GLU A 51 9.29 1.89 13.89
CA GLU A 51 9.70 1.02 12.78
C GLU A 51 8.48 0.64 11.95
N PHE A 52 8.55 0.87 10.65
CA PHE A 52 7.49 0.49 9.73
C PHE A 52 7.33 -1.03 9.63
N ASN A 53 6.10 -1.52 9.81
CA ASN A 53 5.71 -2.90 9.59
C ASN A 53 4.94 -3.01 8.27
N PRO A 54 5.53 -3.61 7.23
CA PRO A 54 4.89 -3.69 5.93
C PRO A 54 3.64 -4.59 5.93
N GLN A 55 3.53 -5.56 6.83
CA GLN A 55 2.35 -6.44 6.91
C GLN A 55 1.10 -5.64 7.34
N ILE A 56 1.26 -4.69 8.27
CA ILE A 56 0.17 -3.79 8.70
C ILE A 56 -0.27 -2.91 7.52
N PHE A 57 0.68 -2.40 6.73
CA PHE A 57 0.37 -1.64 5.53
C PHE A 57 -0.38 -2.46 4.48
N TRP A 58 0.06 -3.70 4.23
CA TRP A 58 -0.60 -4.61 3.29
C TRP A 58 -2.04 -4.90 3.70
N GLN A 59 -2.27 -5.17 4.99
CA GLN A 59 -3.62 -5.31 5.55
C GLN A 59 -4.42 -4.02 5.38
N PHE A 60 -3.86 -2.87 5.78
CA PHE A 60 -4.52 -1.59 5.61
C PHE A 60 -4.97 -1.41 4.16
N ARG A 61 -4.09 -1.61 3.18
CA ARG A 61 -4.40 -1.42 1.76
C ARG A 61 -5.58 -2.27 1.30
N GLU A 62 -5.58 -3.57 1.61
CA GLU A 62 -6.66 -4.49 1.23
C GLU A 62 -7.98 -4.17 1.95
N PHE A 63 -7.94 -3.82 3.24
CA PHE A 63 -9.14 -3.56 4.04
C PHE A 63 -9.63 -2.11 4.01
N PHE A 64 -8.84 -1.17 3.48
CA PHE A 64 -9.22 0.23 3.29
C PHE A 64 -9.86 0.43 1.92
N CYS A 65 -9.25 -0.13 0.89
CA CYS A 65 -9.68 0.06 -0.47
C CYS A 65 -9.21 -1.11 -1.34
N PRO A 66 -9.96 -2.23 -1.35
CA PRO A 66 -9.63 -3.38 -2.17
C PRO A 66 -9.49 -3.00 -3.64
N GLY A 67 -8.43 -3.47 -4.26
CA GLY A 67 -8.01 -3.06 -5.60
C GLY A 67 -7.44 -4.23 -6.38
N TYR A 68 -6.55 -3.91 -7.31
CA TYR A 68 -5.86 -4.90 -8.12
C TYR A 68 -4.39 -4.52 -8.29
N PHE A 69 -3.59 -5.54 -8.61
CA PHE A 69 -2.19 -5.39 -8.93
C PHE A 69 -1.96 -5.49 -10.44
N GLU A 70 -1.12 -4.63 -10.96
CA GLU A 70 -0.35 -4.82 -12.18
C GLU A 70 1.07 -5.21 -11.77
N ILE A 71 1.62 -6.28 -12.34
CA ILE A 71 2.92 -6.83 -11.93
C ILE A 71 3.74 -7.11 -13.19
N ASP A 72 4.94 -6.55 -13.26
CA ASP A 72 5.95 -6.91 -14.25
C ASP A 72 7.31 -6.94 -13.57
N LYS A 73 7.94 -8.12 -13.56
CA LYS A 73 9.26 -8.32 -12.95
C LYS A 73 10.38 -7.60 -13.70
N ASN A 74 10.15 -7.26 -14.97
CA ASN A 74 11.08 -6.50 -15.80
C ASN A 74 10.89 -4.99 -15.68
N GLY A 75 9.85 -4.58 -14.96
CA GLY A 75 9.55 -3.18 -14.67
C GLY A 75 8.28 -2.71 -15.37
N ILE A 76 7.58 -1.80 -14.69
CA ILE A 76 6.37 -1.16 -15.19
C ILE A 76 6.70 0.30 -15.45
N GLU A 77 6.48 0.75 -16.67
CA GLU A 77 6.63 2.16 -17.02
C GLU A 77 5.52 2.99 -16.36
N LEU A 78 5.89 4.09 -15.72
CA LEU A 78 4.95 5.03 -15.12
C LEU A 78 4.51 6.04 -16.17
N ASP A 79 3.20 6.27 -16.28
CA ASP A 79 2.70 7.27 -17.22
C ASP A 79 3.10 8.70 -16.81
N LYS A 80 2.92 9.67 -17.71
CA LYS A 80 3.30 11.07 -17.46
C LYS A 80 2.61 11.69 -16.24
N ASN A 81 1.36 11.33 -15.97
CA ASN A 81 0.61 11.85 -14.83
C ASN A 81 1.08 11.19 -13.52
N GLU A 82 1.38 9.90 -13.56
CA GLU A 82 1.98 9.18 -12.43
C GLU A 82 3.35 9.76 -12.08
N LEU A 83 4.22 9.95 -13.08
CA LEU A 83 5.53 10.58 -12.90
C LEU A 83 5.41 12.01 -12.36
N LYS A 84 4.42 12.78 -12.83
CA LYS A 84 4.17 14.13 -12.32
C LYS A 84 3.72 14.12 -10.86
N SER A 85 2.89 13.15 -10.44
CA SER A 85 2.47 13.01 -9.05
C SER A 85 3.60 12.57 -8.10
N LEU A 86 4.72 12.11 -8.66
CA LEU A 86 5.89 11.63 -7.95
C LEU A 86 7.11 12.50 -8.24
N ASP A 87 6.91 13.73 -8.73
CA ASP A 87 7.98 14.61 -9.19
C ASP A 87 8.92 15.05 -8.07
N PHE A 88 8.51 14.91 -6.82
CA PHE A 88 9.31 15.19 -5.63
C PHE A 88 10.32 14.08 -5.31
N LEU A 89 10.25 12.95 -6.04
CA LEU A 89 11.21 11.87 -5.95
C LEU A 89 12.31 12.02 -7.00
N ASP A 90 13.54 12.15 -6.55
CA ASP A 90 14.71 11.95 -7.38
C ASP A 90 14.93 10.46 -7.66
N ASN A 91 15.51 10.19 -8.83
CA ASN A 91 15.92 8.85 -9.23
C ASN A 91 14.80 7.79 -9.31
N LEU A 92 13.51 8.13 -9.20
CA LEU A 92 12.45 7.11 -9.32
C LEU A 92 12.51 6.37 -10.66
N LYS A 93 12.86 7.07 -11.74
CA LYS A 93 13.00 6.53 -13.10
C LYS A 93 14.14 5.51 -13.25
N SER A 94 15.15 5.54 -12.38
CA SER A 94 16.27 4.57 -12.41
C SER A 94 15.97 3.32 -11.56
N ASN A 95 14.84 3.29 -10.86
CA ASN A 95 14.43 2.14 -10.04
C ASN A 95 13.48 1.22 -10.80
N LEU A 96 13.56 -0.06 -10.46
CA LEU A 96 12.69 -1.07 -11.02
C LEU A 96 11.36 -1.08 -10.26
N VAL A 97 10.36 -0.35 -10.74
CA VAL A 97 8.97 -0.47 -10.25
C VAL A 97 8.40 -1.76 -10.82
N PHE A 98 8.18 -2.77 -9.99
CA PHE A 98 7.77 -4.11 -10.46
C PHE A 98 6.30 -4.42 -10.17
N ALA A 99 5.65 -3.67 -9.30
CA ALA A 99 4.22 -3.81 -9.06
C ALA A 99 3.55 -2.46 -8.81
N LYS A 100 2.35 -2.30 -9.37
CA LYS A 100 1.44 -1.19 -9.09
C LYS A 100 0.18 -1.76 -8.46
N TYR A 101 -0.24 -1.20 -7.33
CA TYR A 101 -1.57 -1.42 -6.79
C TYR A 101 -2.43 -0.20 -7.05
N GLN A 102 -3.69 -0.41 -7.41
CA GLN A 102 -4.63 0.69 -7.52
C GLN A 102 -6.05 0.34 -7.12
N CYS A 103 -6.70 1.33 -6.55
CA CYS A 103 -8.13 1.42 -6.33
C CYS A 103 -8.55 2.89 -6.41
N ASN A 104 -9.82 3.21 -6.16
CA ASN A 104 -10.34 4.57 -6.29
C ASN A 104 -9.72 5.59 -5.30
N TYR A 105 -9.23 5.12 -4.14
CA TYR A 105 -8.76 5.98 -3.05
C TYR A 105 -7.26 5.82 -2.74
N LEU A 106 -6.59 4.86 -3.36
CA LEU A 106 -5.21 4.54 -3.05
C LEU A 106 -4.50 4.03 -4.31
N LYS A 107 -3.30 4.55 -4.55
CA LYS A 107 -2.32 3.98 -5.47
C LYS A 107 -1.04 3.68 -4.72
N SER A 108 -0.39 2.56 -5.00
CA SER A 108 0.94 2.30 -4.47
C SER A 108 1.85 1.64 -5.49
N TYR A 109 3.11 2.03 -5.48
CA TYR A 109 4.14 1.55 -6.38
C TYR A 109 5.18 0.79 -5.56
N GLU A 110 5.42 -0.46 -5.90
CA GLU A 110 6.43 -1.33 -5.30
C GLU A 110 7.65 -1.36 -6.22
N GLY A 111 8.84 -1.07 -5.69
CA GLY A 111 10.06 -1.04 -6.47
C GLY A 111 11.28 -1.64 -5.76
N LEU A 112 12.30 -1.92 -6.56
CA LEU A 112 13.61 -2.37 -6.10
C LEU A 112 14.67 -1.32 -6.43
N THR A 113 15.55 -1.06 -5.46
CA THR A 113 16.57 -0.01 -5.53
C THR A 113 17.86 -0.44 -4.84
N LYS A 114 19.00 0.16 -5.21
CA LYS A 114 20.27 -0.02 -4.50
C LYS A 114 20.47 0.99 -3.38
N GLU A 115 19.67 2.04 -3.36
CA GLU A 115 19.71 3.06 -2.31
C GLU A 115 19.38 2.45 -0.95
N ASN A 116 20.04 2.93 0.11
CA ASN A 116 19.89 2.41 1.48
C ASN A 116 19.31 3.44 2.45
N LYS A 117 19.02 4.65 1.98
CA LYS A 117 18.49 5.78 2.75
C LYS A 117 17.28 6.35 2.03
N LEU A 118 16.27 6.80 2.76
CA LEU A 118 15.07 7.37 2.16
C LEU A 118 15.34 8.77 1.61
N GLU A 119 16.23 9.50 2.25
CA GLU A 119 16.57 10.87 1.93
C GLU A 119 17.19 11.00 0.53
N SER A 120 17.85 9.94 0.01
CA SER A 120 18.42 9.96 -1.34
C SER A 120 17.38 9.91 -2.46
N PHE A 121 16.12 9.65 -2.12
CA PHE A 121 15.01 9.75 -3.06
C PHE A 121 14.33 11.11 -3.04
N LEU A 122 14.58 11.97 -2.06
CA LEU A 122 13.83 13.22 -1.93
C LEU A 122 14.59 14.35 -2.60
N LYS A 123 13.88 15.18 -3.36
CA LYS A 123 14.42 16.44 -3.86
C LYS A 123 14.72 17.41 -2.72
N ASP A 124 15.67 18.32 -2.97
CA ASP A 124 16.05 19.37 -2.02
C ASP A 124 14.85 20.24 -1.59
N ASP A 125 13.92 20.51 -2.50
CA ASP A 125 12.72 21.31 -2.26
C ASP A 125 11.55 20.55 -1.61
N PHE A 126 11.75 19.28 -1.23
CA PHE A 126 10.70 18.42 -0.67
C PHE A 126 10.04 19.07 0.57
N LYS A 127 10.82 19.60 1.50
CA LYS A 127 10.29 20.17 2.75
C LYS A 127 9.53 21.48 2.54
N GLU A 128 9.69 22.14 1.40
CA GLU A 128 8.94 23.36 1.04
C GLU A 128 7.56 23.03 0.46
N LYS A 129 7.43 21.86 -0.18
CA LYS A 129 6.20 21.42 -0.86
C LYS A 129 5.25 20.63 0.03
N PHE A 130 5.78 19.93 1.03
CA PHE A 130 5.04 18.95 1.81
C PHE A 130 5.09 19.23 3.31
N THR A 131 3.98 18.97 3.99
CA THR A 131 3.94 18.91 5.45
C THR A 131 4.29 17.50 5.90
N ILE A 132 5.47 17.33 6.52
CA ILE A 132 5.87 16.06 7.14
C ILE A 132 5.04 15.84 8.41
N ILE A 133 4.31 14.74 8.46
CA ILE A 133 3.52 14.35 9.63
C ILE A 133 4.33 13.42 10.54
N LYS A 134 5.08 12.50 9.95
CA LYS A 134 6.00 11.61 10.65
C LYS A 134 7.17 11.25 9.76
N GLU A 135 8.36 11.36 10.32
CA GLU A 135 9.61 10.85 9.75
C GLU A 135 10.21 9.84 10.73
N ALA A 136 10.61 8.70 10.21
CA ALA A 136 11.29 7.65 10.97
C ALA A 136 12.37 7.01 10.08
N LYS A 137 13.18 6.14 10.67
CA LYS A 137 14.36 5.54 10.00
C LYS A 137 14.05 4.95 8.62
N ASN A 138 12.89 4.30 8.47
CA ASN A 138 12.55 3.51 7.30
C ASN A 138 11.23 3.92 6.64
N PHE A 139 10.61 5.02 7.07
CA PHE A 139 9.43 5.56 6.38
C PHE A 139 9.23 7.07 6.63
N ILE A 140 8.50 7.70 5.71
CA ILE A 140 8.04 9.08 5.82
C ILE A 140 6.54 9.11 5.48
N TYR A 141 5.78 9.74 6.35
CA TYR A 141 4.35 10.01 6.20
C TYR A 141 4.12 11.51 6.13
N PHE A 142 3.56 12.00 5.03
CA PHE A 142 3.45 13.42 4.76
C PHE A 142 2.23 13.77 3.92
N LYS A 143 1.92 15.06 3.84
CA LYS A 143 0.78 15.58 3.09
C LYS A 143 1.21 16.67 2.12
N ASP A 144 0.66 16.62 0.91
CA ASP A 144 0.77 17.69 -0.07
C ASP A 144 -0.15 18.86 0.33
N ILE A 145 0.47 20.02 0.53
CA ILE A 145 -0.20 21.24 0.95
C ILE A 145 -1.23 21.68 -0.10
N LYS A 146 -0.90 21.54 -1.38
CA LYS A 146 -1.71 22.04 -2.50
C LYS A 146 -2.81 21.06 -2.88
N ASN A 147 -2.46 19.79 -3.05
CA ASN A 147 -3.39 18.78 -3.59
C ASN A 147 -4.17 18.01 -2.52
N GLN A 148 -3.90 18.27 -1.22
CA GLN A 148 -4.51 17.59 -0.08
C GLN A 148 -4.32 16.06 -0.07
N GLN A 149 -3.40 15.54 -0.89
CA GLN A 149 -3.07 14.13 -0.96
C GLN A 149 -2.13 13.73 0.16
N ILE A 150 -2.31 12.51 0.63
CA ILE A 150 -1.50 11.91 1.68
C ILE A 150 -0.52 10.94 1.03
N TYR A 151 0.72 10.98 1.47
CA TYR A 151 1.79 10.13 0.97
C TYR A 151 2.41 9.33 2.10
N LEU A 152 2.75 8.10 1.77
CA LEU A 152 3.56 7.21 2.60
C LEU A 152 4.66 6.63 1.72
N ILE A 153 5.91 6.78 2.17
CA ILE A 153 7.07 6.18 1.51
C ILE A 153 7.81 5.36 2.54
N PHE A 154 8.19 4.14 2.20
CA PHE A 154 9.06 3.34 3.04
C PHE A 154 10.17 2.66 2.24
N LEU A 155 11.32 2.49 2.87
CA LEU A 155 12.46 1.78 2.33
C LEU A 155 12.86 0.68 3.31
N LEU A 156 12.75 -0.56 2.87
CA LEU A 156 13.03 -1.73 3.69
C LEU A 156 14.06 -2.63 3.00
N PRO A 157 14.86 -3.39 3.75
CA PRO A 157 15.68 -4.44 3.17
C PRO A 157 14.84 -5.47 2.42
N SER A 158 15.34 -6.01 1.31
CA SER A 158 14.64 -7.04 0.54
C SER A 158 14.29 -8.28 1.37
N GLN A 159 15.02 -8.58 2.44
CA GLN A 159 14.70 -9.67 3.36
C GLN A 159 13.32 -9.48 4.04
N LYS A 160 12.90 -8.23 4.31
CA LYS A 160 11.55 -7.93 4.84
C LYS A 160 10.50 -8.09 3.75
N MET A 161 10.82 -7.69 2.52
CA MET A 161 9.97 -7.90 1.34
C MET A 161 9.69 -9.40 1.12
N LYS A 162 10.72 -10.25 1.11
CA LYS A 162 10.61 -11.72 0.94
C LYS A 162 9.66 -12.39 1.94
N LYS A 163 9.49 -11.81 3.13
CA LYS A 163 8.59 -12.30 4.19
C LYS A 163 7.16 -11.75 4.10
N THR A 164 6.94 -10.74 3.27
CA THR A 164 5.68 -9.99 3.23
C THR A 164 4.95 -10.14 1.90
N VAL A 165 5.68 -10.23 0.79
CA VAL A 165 5.10 -10.28 -0.56
C VAL A 165 5.61 -11.50 -1.30
N GLY A 166 4.75 -12.10 -2.13
CA GLY A 166 5.04 -13.31 -2.91
C GLY A 166 5.22 -13.05 -4.40
N PHE A 167 5.71 -11.87 -4.79
CA PHE A 167 5.75 -11.45 -6.19
C PHE A 167 6.85 -12.08 -7.03
N PHE A 168 7.91 -12.57 -6.39
CA PHE A 168 9.07 -13.16 -7.04
C PHE A 168 9.27 -14.59 -6.57
N ASP A 169 9.90 -15.39 -7.43
CA ASP A 169 10.49 -16.65 -7.01
C ASP A 169 11.84 -16.38 -6.34
N TYR A 170 11.84 -16.37 -5.02
CA TYR A 170 13.02 -16.08 -4.21
C TYR A 170 14.00 -17.24 -4.08
N ALA A 171 13.61 -18.45 -4.47
CA ALA A 171 14.47 -19.63 -4.37
C ALA A 171 15.40 -19.74 -5.57
N GLU A 172 14.89 -19.44 -6.77
CA GLU A 172 15.59 -19.73 -8.01
C GLU A 172 15.64 -18.51 -8.95
N LYS A 173 14.64 -18.37 -9.81
CA LYS A 173 14.73 -17.58 -11.06
C LYS A 173 14.93 -16.09 -10.81
N ASP A 174 14.25 -15.54 -9.82
CA ASP A 174 14.21 -14.09 -9.58
C ASP A 174 15.14 -13.65 -8.46
N LYS A 175 15.85 -14.59 -7.82
CA LYS A 175 16.71 -14.31 -6.66
C LYS A 175 17.71 -13.18 -6.94
N LYS A 176 18.39 -13.22 -8.09
CA LYS A 176 19.37 -12.19 -8.51
C LYS A 176 18.75 -10.81 -8.78
N LEU A 177 17.44 -10.74 -9.07
CA LEU A 177 16.76 -9.47 -9.27
C LEU A 177 16.55 -8.73 -7.95
N VAL A 178 16.46 -9.48 -6.84
CA VAL A 178 16.07 -9.00 -5.51
C VAL A 178 17.27 -8.89 -4.57
N ASP A 179 18.26 -9.77 -4.71
CA ASP A 179 19.46 -9.77 -3.88
C ASP A 179 20.22 -8.44 -4.00
N ASP A 180 20.80 -8.00 -2.89
CA ASP A 180 21.52 -6.73 -2.72
C ASP A 180 20.72 -5.44 -3.02
N LYS A 181 19.39 -5.56 -3.11
CA LYS A 181 18.49 -4.42 -3.24
C LYS A 181 17.64 -4.20 -2.00
N ASN A 182 17.17 -2.97 -1.87
CA ASN A 182 16.12 -2.58 -0.95
C ASN A 182 14.78 -2.49 -1.68
N TRP A 183 13.72 -2.67 -0.92
CA TRP A 183 12.34 -2.53 -1.33
C TRP A 183 11.86 -1.12 -0.98
N ILE A 184 11.58 -0.34 -2.01
CA ILE A 184 10.96 0.97 -1.91
C ILE A 184 9.47 0.82 -2.22
N ASN A 185 8.63 1.45 -1.40
CA ASN A 185 7.22 1.60 -1.70
C ASN A 185 6.85 3.08 -1.61
N ILE A 186 6.02 3.50 -2.56
CA ILE A 186 5.44 4.84 -2.58
C ILE A 186 3.94 4.69 -2.70
N THR A 187 3.23 5.18 -1.70
CA THR A 187 1.77 5.13 -1.63
C THR A 187 1.19 6.53 -1.62
N ILE A 188 0.16 6.73 -2.43
CA ILE A 188 -0.66 7.94 -2.51
C ILE A 188 -2.07 7.58 -2.06
N ILE A 189 -2.60 8.30 -1.08
CA ILE A 189 -3.95 8.17 -0.55
C ILE A 189 -4.72 9.45 -0.89
N LYS A 190 -5.93 9.28 -1.46
CA LYS A 190 -6.83 10.35 -1.91
C LYS A 190 -8.04 10.51 -1.00
#